data_AF-A0A1C3TSZ6-F1
#
_entry.id   AF-A0A1C3TSZ6-F1
#
_cell.length_a   1.000
_cell.length_b   1.000
_cell.length_c   1.000
_cell.angle_alpha   90.00
_cell.angle_beta   90.00
_cell.angle_gamma   90.00
#
_symmetry.space_group_name_H-M   'P 1'
#
loop_
_entity.id
_entity.type
_entity.pdbx_description
1 polymer ?
#
loop_
_entity_poly.entity_id
_entity_poly.type
_entity_poly.pdbx_seq_one_letter_code
_entity_poly.pdbx_strand_id
1 'polypeptide(L)'
;MAASFFYLQTDKNDRNHIFLDSLEEMSARDKLQVYVVDRPLGDSKYSYGYESAMVVMAPKHKIMFVDFADDASGFESFCEDFIEDLGSISDKYRYKEHIGRPRAWKDSLIHKAKINEITSVETLFTENALADASSQRRCELLT
;
A
#
# COMPACT_ATOMS: atom_id res chain seq x y z
N MET A 1 18.22 -12.14 -16.20
CA MET A 1 17.49 -12.08 -14.93
C MET A 1 16.07 -11.64 -15.24
N ALA A 2 15.06 -12.44 -14.90
CA ALA A 2 13.67 -11.99 -15.06
C ALA A 2 13.45 -10.80 -14.11
N ALA A 3 12.87 -9.71 -14.61
CA ALA A 3 12.41 -8.64 -13.73
C ALA A 3 11.30 -9.23 -12.85
N SER A 4 11.47 -9.22 -11.53
CA SER A 4 10.40 -9.60 -10.60
C SER A 4 9.35 -8.49 -10.62
N PHE A 5 8.09 -8.86 -10.89
CA PHE A 5 6.94 -7.95 -10.76
C PHE A 5 6.49 -7.79 -9.32
N PHE A 6 7.11 -8.53 -8.39
CA PHE A 6 6.78 -8.51 -6.97
C PHE A 6 7.99 -8.04 -6.15
N TYR A 7 7.75 -7.07 -5.27
CA TYR A 7 8.71 -6.59 -4.29
C TYR A 7 8.12 -6.69 -2.89
N LEU A 8 8.89 -7.27 -1.96
CA LEU A 8 8.50 -7.50 -0.58
C LEU A 8 9.54 -6.91 0.38
N GLN A 9 9.13 -5.98 1.24
CA GLN A 9 9.98 -5.35 2.27
C GLN A 9 9.67 -5.87 3.69
N THR A 10 8.70 -6.76 3.83
CA THR A 10 8.23 -7.28 5.13
C THR A 10 8.44 -8.79 5.21
N ASP A 11 8.41 -9.32 6.42
CA ASP A 11 8.63 -10.74 6.65
C ASP A 11 7.38 -11.57 6.37
N LYS A 12 7.55 -12.59 5.54
CA LYS A 12 6.53 -13.61 5.30
C LYS A 12 6.43 -14.54 6.52
N ASN A 13 5.22 -14.77 7.00
CA ASN A 13 4.92 -15.58 8.19
C ASN A 13 3.58 -16.34 8.05
N ASP A 14 3.24 -17.13 9.06
CA ASP A 14 2.03 -17.99 9.07
C ASP A 14 0.70 -17.24 8.92
N ARG A 15 0.66 -15.91 9.16
CA ARG A 15 -0.56 -15.10 9.04
C ARG A 15 -0.73 -14.48 7.66
N ASN A 16 0.37 -14.13 7.00
CA ASN A 16 0.34 -13.37 5.74
C ASN A 16 0.70 -14.20 4.51
N HIS A 17 1.26 -15.41 4.67
CA HIS A 17 1.85 -16.15 3.57
C HIS A 17 0.89 -16.42 2.41
N ILE A 18 -0.36 -16.82 2.70
CA ILE A 18 -1.38 -17.12 1.69
C ILE A 18 -1.69 -15.88 0.83
N PHE A 19 -1.80 -14.73 1.49
CA PHE A 19 -2.06 -13.46 0.82
C PHE A 19 -0.88 -13.02 -0.04
N LEU A 20 0.34 -13.11 0.50
CA LEU A 20 1.56 -12.76 -0.23
C LEU A 20 1.80 -13.66 -1.44
N ASP A 21 1.59 -14.96 -1.31
CA ASP A 21 1.72 -15.92 -2.42
C ASP A 21 0.71 -15.61 -3.53
N SER A 22 -0.53 -15.29 -3.16
CA SER A 22 -1.56 -14.90 -4.13
C SER A 22 -1.19 -13.60 -4.86
N LEU A 23 -0.61 -12.61 -4.17
CA LEU A 23 -0.13 -11.37 -4.78
C LEU A 23 1.04 -11.61 -5.74
N GLU A 24 2.01 -12.44 -5.34
CA GLU A 24 3.17 -12.78 -6.15
C GLU A 24 2.73 -13.48 -7.45
N GLU A 25 1.86 -14.50 -7.34
CA GLU A 25 1.30 -15.21 -8.49
C GLU A 25 0.54 -14.28 -9.44
N MET A 26 -0.35 -13.43 -8.91
CA MET A 26 -1.11 -12.45 -9.70
C MET A 26 -0.17 -11.45 -10.38
N SER A 27 0.83 -10.90 -9.67
CA SER A 27 1.79 -9.94 -10.22
C SER A 27 2.58 -10.51 -11.40
N ALA A 28 3.00 -11.78 -11.30
CA ALA A 28 3.73 -12.48 -12.33
C ALA A 28 2.85 -12.83 -13.53
N ARG A 29 1.63 -13.30 -13.27
CA ARG A 29 0.63 -13.65 -14.29
C ARG A 29 0.24 -12.43 -15.12
N ASP A 30 -0.05 -11.32 -14.46
CA ASP A 30 -0.63 -10.12 -15.07
C ASP A 30 0.45 -9.09 -15.48
N LYS A 31 1.73 -9.37 -15.16
CA LYS A 31 2.88 -8.48 -15.38
C LYS A 31 2.66 -7.10 -14.73
N LEU A 32 2.03 -7.11 -13.56
CA LEU A 32 1.71 -5.92 -12.80
C LEU A 32 2.75 -5.75 -11.70
N GLN A 33 3.44 -4.60 -11.70
CA GLN A 33 4.36 -4.28 -10.60
C GLN A 33 3.57 -4.10 -9.30
N VAL A 34 3.90 -4.92 -8.29
CA VAL A 34 3.31 -4.87 -6.95
C VAL A 34 4.43 -4.70 -5.93
N TYR A 35 4.23 -3.75 -5.01
CA TYR A 35 5.09 -3.52 -3.86
C TYR A 35 4.30 -3.82 -2.59
N VAL A 36 4.89 -4.60 -1.69
CA VAL A 36 4.35 -4.87 -0.36
C VAL A 36 5.37 -4.40 0.67
N VAL A 37 4.99 -3.40 1.47
CA VAL A 37 5.88 -2.71 2.41
C VAL A 37 5.26 -2.57 3.79
N ASP A 38 6.10 -2.49 4.82
CA ASP A 38 5.72 -2.16 6.20
C ASP A 38 6.04 -0.70 6.55
N ARG A 39 6.74 0.01 5.67
CA ARG A 39 7.16 1.41 5.83
C ARG A 39 7.36 2.11 4.49
N PRO A 40 7.32 3.45 4.45
CA PRO A 40 7.56 4.17 3.20
C PRO A 40 8.92 3.86 2.58
N LEU A 41 8.96 3.74 1.26
CA LEU A 41 10.20 3.52 0.51
C LEU A 41 11.08 4.79 0.57
N GLY A 42 12.39 4.60 0.78
CA GLY A 42 13.38 5.68 0.66
C GLY A 42 13.74 6.43 1.95
N ASP A 43 13.13 6.12 3.09
CA ASP A 43 13.56 6.65 4.39
C ASP A 43 13.44 5.59 5.49
N SER A 44 14.58 4.99 5.87
CA SER A 44 14.65 3.88 6.84
C SER A 44 14.47 4.32 8.29
N LYS A 45 14.27 5.63 8.56
CA LYS A 45 14.12 6.15 9.92
C LYS A 45 12.75 5.81 10.54
N TYR A 46 11.79 5.39 9.72
CA TYR A 46 10.44 5.08 10.16
C TYR A 46 10.35 3.65 10.67
N SER A 47 9.77 3.51 11.87
CA SER A 47 9.47 2.24 12.52
C SER A 47 8.13 2.37 13.22
N TYR A 48 7.24 1.42 13.00
CA TYR A 48 5.92 1.40 13.61
C TYR A 48 5.85 0.26 14.63
N GLY A 49 5.13 0.48 15.73
CA GLY A 49 4.94 -0.55 16.75
C GLY A 49 3.98 -1.67 16.33
N TYR A 50 3.24 -1.48 15.24
CA TYR A 50 2.27 -2.42 14.74
C TYR A 50 2.83 -3.21 13.54
N GLU A 51 3.21 -4.46 13.77
CA GLU A 51 3.87 -5.32 12.77
C GLU A 51 2.88 -6.21 11.99
N SER A 52 1.60 -6.22 12.38
CA SER A 52 0.57 -7.05 11.76
C SER A 52 -0.17 -6.34 10.62
N ALA A 53 0.41 -5.28 10.04
CA ALA A 53 -0.13 -4.58 8.89
C ALA A 53 0.85 -4.55 7.72
N MET A 54 0.31 -4.43 6.51
CA MET A 54 1.07 -4.23 5.29
C MET A 54 0.43 -3.17 4.42
N VAL A 55 1.25 -2.52 3.60
CA VAL A 55 0.82 -1.60 2.56
C VAL A 55 1.13 -2.20 1.20
N VAL A 56 0.08 -2.41 0.40
CA VAL A 56 0.15 -2.91 -0.97
C VAL A 56 -0.01 -1.75 -1.93
N MET A 57 0.95 -1.60 -2.85
CA MET A 57 0.97 -0.54 -3.86
C MET A 57 1.15 -1.14 -5.24
N ALA A 58 0.39 -0.64 -6.22
CA ALA A 58 0.52 -1.02 -7.61
C ALA A 58 0.11 0.16 -8.52
N PRO A 59 0.69 0.28 -9.74
CA PRO A 59 0.33 1.33 -10.67
C PRO A 59 -1.19 1.37 -10.92
N LYS A 60 -1.76 2.57 -10.94
CA LYS A 60 -3.19 2.82 -11.20
C LYS A 60 -4.17 2.21 -10.18
N HIS A 61 -3.69 1.82 -9.01
CA HIS A 61 -4.54 1.35 -7.91
C HIS A 61 -4.41 2.29 -6.71
N LYS A 62 -5.38 2.26 -5.81
CA LYS A 62 -5.26 2.87 -4.49
C LYS A 62 -4.11 2.22 -3.72
N ILE A 63 -3.56 2.95 -2.75
CA ILE A 63 -2.67 2.39 -1.73
C ILE A 63 -3.55 1.63 -0.75
N MET A 64 -3.30 0.33 -0.61
CA MET A 64 -4.14 -0.59 0.15
C MET A 64 -3.44 -1.02 1.43
N PHE A 65 -4.01 -0.69 2.58
CA PHE A 65 -3.58 -1.13 3.89
C PHE A 65 -4.33 -2.40 4.27
N VAL A 66 -3.60 -3.44 4.65
CA VAL A 66 -4.16 -4.74 5.01
C VAL A 66 -3.75 -5.11 6.43
N ASP A 67 -4.73 -5.35 7.29
CA ASP A 67 -4.55 -5.80 8.67
C ASP A 67 -4.65 -7.33 8.78
N PHE A 68 -3.70 -7.93 9.48
CA PHE A 68 -3.60 -9.38 9.72
C PHE A 68 -3.82 -9.76 11.20
N ALA A 69 -4.16 -8.81 12.07
CA ALA A 69 -4.53 -9.08 13.45
C ALA A 69 -5.91 -8.48 13.79
N ASP A 70 -6.34 -8.63 15.05
CA ASP A 70 -7.61 -8.10 15.54
C ASP A 70 -7.37 -6.98 16.56
N ASP A 71 -6.56 -6.00 16.17
CA ASP A 71 -6.30 -4.78 16.93
C ASP A 71 -6.57 -3.55 16.04
N ALA A 72 -7.84 -3.17 15.99
CA ALA A 72 -8.31 -2.07 15.16
C ALA A 72 -7.67 -0.72 15.55
N SER A 73 -7.31 -0.53 16.82
CA SER A 73 -6.66 0.71 17.27
C SER A 73 -5.20 0.76 16.81
N GLY A 74 -4.46 -0.34 16.97
CA GLY A 74 -3.10 -0.47 16.47
C GLY A 74 -3.02 -0.29 14.95
N PHE A 75 -3.95 -0.90 14.21
CA PHE A 75 -4.04 -0.75 12.76
C PHE A 75 -4.35 0.69 12.32
N GLU A 76 -5.26 1.38 13.00
CA GLU A 76 -5.58 2.77 12.66
C GLU A 76 -4.41 3.71 12.93
N SER A 77 -3.71 3.53 14.05
CA SER A 77 -2.47 4.27 14.36
C SER A 77 -1.40 4.04 13.30
N PHE A 78 -1.18 2.78 12.90
CA PHE A 78 -0.25 2.45 11.80
C PHE A 78 -0.60 3.19 10.51
N CYS A 79 -1.89 3.18 10.13
CA CYS A 79 -2.34 3.83 8.91
C CYS A 79 -2.09 5.35 8.94
N GLU A 80 -2.45 6.03 10.03
CA GLU A 80 -2.29 7.48 10.13
C GLU A 80 -0.81 7.87 10.19
N ASP A 81 0.03 7.14 10.93
CA ASP A 81 1.48 7.37 10.99
C ASP A 81 2.13 7.19 9.60
N PHE A 82 1.80 6.11 8.89
CA PHE A 82 2.30 5.89 7.53
C PHE A 82 1.86 6.99 6.56
N ILE A 83 0.59 7.42 6.63
CA ILE A 83 0.06 8.48 5.76
C ILE A 83 0.73 9.83 6.05
N GLU A 84 1.01 10.14 7.33
CA GLU A 84 1.75 11.34 7.74
C GLU A 84 3.18 11.33 7.18
N ASP A 85 3.87 10.19 7.31
CA ASP A 85 5.23 10.02 6.82
C ASP A 85 5.30 10.09 5.30
N LEU A 86 4.34 9.48 4.60
CA LEU A 86 4.20 9.58 3.16
C LEU A 86 3.95 11.03 2.71
N GLY A 87 3.13 11.77 3.46
CA GLY A 87 2.93 13.21 3.26
C GLY A 87 4.22 14.01 3.44
N SER A 88 5.03 13.66 4.44
CA SER A 88 6.32 14.30 4.73
C SER A 88 7.36 14.01 3.64
N ILE A 89 7.41 12.79 3.13
CA ILE A 89 8.24 12.39 1.99
C ILE A 89 7.83 13.17 0.73
N SER A 90 6.53 13.24 0.44
CA SER A 90 6.02 14.03 -0.68
C SER A 90 6.39 15.52 -0.58
N ASP A 91 6.37 16.11 0.62
CA ASP A 91 6.83 17.48 0.85
C ASP A 91 8.33 17.63 0.57
N LYS A 92 9.15 16.68 1.05
CA LYS A 92 10.61 16.62 0.82
C LYS A 92 10.96 16.59 -0.67
N TYR A 93 10.19 15.87 -1.48
CA TYR A 93 10.37 15.78 -2.93
C TYR A 93 9.58 16.84 -3.73
N ARG A 94 8.93 17.80 -3.05
CA ARG A 94 8.13 18.90 -3.65
C ARG A 94 6.90 18.44 -4.45
N TYR A 95 6.44 17.21 -4.25
CA TYR A 95 5.23 16.69 -4.92
C TYR A 95 3.94 17.24 -4.32
N LYS A 96 4.00 17.71 -3.08
CA LYS A 96 2.89 18.36 -2.38
C LYS A 96 2.24 19.52 -3.16
N GLU A 97 2.99 20.25 -3.99
CA GLU A 97 2.43 21.30 -4.86
C GLU A 97 1.47 20.72 -5.93
N HIS A 98 1.67 19.46 -6.30
CA HIS A 98 0.86 18.75 -7.29
C HIS A 98 -0.23 17.87 -6.67
N ILE A 99 0.04 17.25 -5.52
CA ILE A 99 -0.89 16.28 -4.89
C ILE A 99 -1.66 16.85 -3.69
N GLY A 100 -1.16 17.91 -3.06
CA GLY A 100 -1.72 18.49 -1.85
C GLY A 100 -1.28 17.81 -0.54
N ARG A 101 -1.92 18.20 0.56
CA ARG A 101 -1.71 17.59 1.90
C ARG A 101 -2.46 16.24 1.99
N PRO A 102 -2.06 15.31 2.86
CA PRO A 102 -2.75 14.03 3.07
C PRO A 102 -4.27 14.12 3.15
N ARG A 103 -4.80 15.07 3.92
CA ARG A 103 -6.25 15.36 4.01
C ARG A 103 -6.98 15.61 2.69
N ALA A 104 -6.29 15.95 1.61
CA ALA A 104 -6.87 16.22 0.30
C ALA A 104 -6.97 14.99 -0.60
N TRP A 105 -6.26 13.90 -0.26
CA TRP A 105 -6.17 12.71 -1.10
C TRP A 105 -6.37 11.40 -0.35
N LYS A 106 -6.25 11.36 0.98
CA LYS A 106 -6.31 10.10 1.74
C LYS A 106 -7.64 9.36 1.53
N ASP A 107 -8.75 10.09 1.53
CA ASP A 107 -10.09 9.50 1.36
C ASP A 107 -10.32 8.91 -0.04
N SER A 108 -9.59 9.36 -1.06
CA SER A 108 -9.75 8.89 -2.44
C SER A 108 -8.67 7.91 -2.90
N LEU A 109 -7.46 8.00 -2.35
CA LEU A 109 -6.31 7.20 -2.77
C LEU A 109 -5.94 6.09 -1.78
N ILE A 110 -6.50 6.08 -0.57
CA ILE A 110 -6.28 5.03 0.42
C ILE A 110 -7.48 4.09 0.47
N HIS A 111 -7.19 2.81 0.64
CA HIS A 111 -8.13 1.80 1.05
C HIS A 111 -7.57 1.05 2.26
N LYS A 112 -8.41 0.77 3.25
CA LYS A 112 -8.06 0.01 4.45
C LYS A 112 -8.97 -1.21 4.49
N ALA A 113 -8.41 -2.39 4.71
CA ALA A 113 -9.17 -3.64 4.79
C ALA A 113 -8.54 -4.58 5.83
N LYS A 114 -9.36 -5.40 6.47
CA LYS A 114 -8.88 -6.55 7.22
C LYS A 114 -8.73 -7.75 6.28
N ILE A 115 -7.76 -8.63 6.56
CA ILE A 115 -7.54 -9.82 5.73
C ILE A 115 -8.78 -10.73 5.63
N ASN A 116 -9.60 -10.77 6.68
CA ASN A 116 -10.84 -11.56 6.69
C ASN A 116 -12.00 -10.95 5.86
N GLU A 117 -11.88 -9.68 5.45
CA GLU A 117 -12.80 -9.01 4.54
C GLU A 117 -12.41 -9.23 3.06
N ILE A 118 -11.17 -9.63 2.82
CA ILE A 118 -10.63 -9.86 1.48
C ILE A 118 -10.96 -11.29 1.04
N THR A 119 -11.85 -11.41 0.04
CA THR A 119 -12.19 -12.72 -0.53
C THR A 119 -11.09 -13.24 -1.48
N SER A 120 -10.51 -12.37 -2.30
CA SER A 120 -9.37 -12.68 -3.17
C SER A 120 -8.58 -11.42 -3.53
N VAL A 121 -7.33 -11.62 -3.98
CA VAL A 121 -6.47 -10.52 -4.45
C VAL A 121 -7.02 -9.88 -5.73
N GLU A 122 -7.66 -10.66 -6.61
CA GLU A 122 -8.28 -10.15 -7.83
C GLU A 122 -9.41 -9.16 -7.54
N THR A 123 -10.28 -9.49 -6.58
CA THR A 123 -11.37 -8.60 -6.17
C THR A 123 -10.82 -7.35 -5.52
N LEU A 124 -9.83 -7.49 -4.62
CA LEU A 124 -9.15 -6.37 -3.97
C LEU A 124 -8.61 -5.37 -5.00
N PHE A 125 -7.91 -5.83 -6.04
CA PHE A 125 -7.35 -4.96 -7.08
C PHE A 125 -8.44 -4.36 -7.96
N THR A 126 -9.45 -5.13 -8.34
CA THR A 126 -10.55 -4.65 -9.18
C THR A 126 -11.33 -3.51 -8.51
N GLU A 127 -11.63 -3.64 -7.21
CA GLU A 127 -12.36 -2.63 -6.43
C GLU A 127 -11.54 -1.37 -6.15
N ASN A 128 -10.22 -1.50 -6.15
CA ASN A 128 -9.29 -0.42 -5.84
C ASN A 128 -8.60 0.18 -7.08
N ALA A 129 -9.07 -0.15 -8.28
CA ALA A 129 -8.60 0.48 -9.51
C ALA A 129 -9.00 1.97 -9.58
N LEU A 130 -8.05 2.82 -9.94
CA LEU A 130 -8.28 4.26 -10.13
C LEU A 130 -8.74 4.52 -11.57
N ALA A 131 -9.95 5.03 -11.75
CA ALA A 131 -10.53 5.25 -13.07
C ALA A 131 -10.01 6.51 -13.78
N ASP A 132 -9.74 7.58 -13.03
CA ASP A 132 -9.38 8.88 -13.60
C ASP A 132 -7.87 9.15 -13.62
N ALA A 133 -7.39 9.79 -14.68
CA ALA A 133 -5.98 10.07 -14.89
C ALA A 133 -5.37 11.01 -13.83
N SER A 134 -6.18 11.85 -13.19
CA SER A 134 -5.72 12.77 -12.14
C SER A 134 -5.37 11.98 -10.87
N SER A 135 -6.24 11.08 -10.43
CA SER A 135 -6.01 10.20 -9.29
C SER A 135 -4.86 9.23 -9.54
N GLN A 136 -4.79 8.63 -10.74
CA GLN A 136 -3.65 7.78 -11.13
C GLN A 136 -2.32 8.54 -10.99
N ARG A 137 -2.24 9.74 -11.57
CA ARG A 137 -1.03 10.56 -11.49
C ARG A 137 -0.66 10.98 -10.06
N ARG A 138 -1.66 11.29 -9.22
CA ARG A 138 -1.41 11.63 -7.81
C ARG A 138 -0.89 10.42 -7.02
N CYS A 139 -1.43 9.24 -7.28
CA CYS A 139 -0.99 8.00 -6.66
C CYS A 139 0.45 7.65 -7.07
N GLU A 140 0.78 7.76 -8.36
CA GLU A 140 2.14 7.52 -8.88
C GLU A 140 3.21 8.47 -8.31
N LEU A 141 2.82 9.66 -7.85
CA LEU A 141 3.75 10.57 -7.16
C LEU A 141 3.96 10.20 -5.68
N LEU A 142 3.12 9.32 -5.13
CA LEU A 142 3.21 8.84 -3.75
C LEU A 142 3.93 7.48 -3.66
N THR A 143 3.85 6.64 -4.70
CA THR A 143 4.32 5.24 -4.70
C THR A 143 5.41 5.00 -5.75
#